data_AF-A0A0N5BFK4-F1
#
_entry.id   AF-A0A0N5BFK4-F1
#
_cell.length_a   1.000
_cell.length_b   1.000
_cell.length_c   1.000
_cell.angle_alpha   90.00
_cell.angle_beta   90.00
_cell.angle_gamma   90.00
#
_symmetry.space_group_name_H-M   'P 1'
#
loop_
_entity.id
_entity.type
_entity.pdbx_description
1 polymer ?
#
loop_
_entity_poly.entity_id
_entity_poly.type
_entity_poly.pdbx_seq_one_letter_code
_entity_poly.pdbx_strand_id
1 'polypeptide(L)'
;MANERKVYDKFKTNVLPLFNLAGIKVTIIHTKDADEMEAVASALDHEEADCLYVVGGDGTLSRVLTGIYKNKDGPLFPIGHFPGGNDNKGILSLRRNVFKSHDDVRLYCESGMAVIEETVAPVFPIKCEISIPVKNEPTTDDNEHKEDKENEEKFEVKTLYSVSGVNGGWFPMVEEHKQKLWYFFGTKRYFTYLWDGLKRFPGEIEVNVTHTKFCPGCKRCLQDVVVAKIEKKKFEREQNNRSVSWWRNLFGSGRKLGGENQNIPKSFSKEPLVVNEECGLPSDECIVSSGIDLIIENEIGSKGNGLNFLIGGSGYNRFEAIKDGWNRTSTGDDCFKSVNEKFYNEKASFKANTLEMTLTKMPNKWTQIWVAGEKIDLTEDFKKALVKIEATKQKFDMYLPKNIRLDLSQL
;
A
#
# COMPACT_ATOMS: atom_id res chain seq x y z
N MET A 1 13.51 2.24 -0.32
CA MET A 1 13.46 3.63 0.19
C MET A 1 14.10 4.55 -0.83
N ALA A 2 13.44 5.66 -1.16
CA ALA A 2 13.97 6.62 -2.12
C ALA A 2 15.07 7.47 -1.44
N ASN A 3 16.05 7.94 -2.20
CA ASN A 3 17.07 8.84 -1.66
C ASN A 3 16.45 10.22 -1.46
N GLU A 4 16.01 10.52 -0.25
CA GLU A 4 15.20 11.71 0.12
C GLU A 4 15.74 13.01 -0.47
N ARG A 5 17.06 13.23 -0.42
CA ARG A 5 17.71 14.43 -0.99
C ARG A 5 17.49 14.52 -2.49
N LYS A 6 17.75 13.42 -3.21
CA LYS A 6 17.58 13.38 -4.68
C LYS A 6 16.11 13.52 -5.10
N VAL A 7 15.18 12.95 -4.34
CA VAL A 7 13.74 13.05 -4.64
C VAL A 7 13.27 14.48 -4.46
N TYR A 8 13.64 15.11 -3.34
CA TYR A 8 13.29 16.50 -3.08
C TYR A 8 13.86 17.45 -4.14
N ASP A 9 15.12 17.27 -4.53
CA ASP A 9 15.74 18.08 -5.59
C ASP A 9 15.00 17.93 -6.93
N LYS A 10 14.59 16.70 -7.28
CA LYS A 10 13.77 16.44 -8.47
C LYS A 10 12.39 17.11 -8.37
N PHE A 11 11.73 17.07 -7.22
CA PHE A 11 10.45 17.77 -7.01
C PHE A 11 10.62 19.29 -7.16
N LYS A 12 11.63 19.85 -6.50
CA LYS A 12 11.94 21.29 -6.51
C LYS A 12 12.28 21.80 -7.91
N THR A 13 12.92 20.96 -8.72
CA THR A 13 13.33 21.33 -10.08
C THR A 13 12.19 21.18 -11.09
N ASN A 14 11.38 20.12 -10.98
CA ASN A 14 10.45 19.75 -12.06
C ASN A 14 8.98 20.09 -11.77
N VAL A 15 8.54 20.13 -10.52
CA VAL A 15 7.11 20.28 -10.17
C VAL A 15 6.83 21.56 -9.39
N LEU A 16 7.65 21.90 -8.40
CA LEU A 16 7.46 23.12 -7.62
C LEU A 16 7.35 24.40 -8.47
N PRO A 17 8.14 24.60 -9.55
CA PRO A 17 7.98 25.76 -10.42
C PRO A 17 6.63 25.78 -11.12
N LEU A 18 6.09 24.62 -11.52
CA LEU A 18 4.77 24.52 -12.15
C LEU A 18 3.66 24.98 -11.20
N PHE A 19 3.73 24.54 -9.93
CA PHE A 19 2.77 24.99 -8.91
C PHE A 19 2.82 26.50 -8.67
N ASN A 20 4.03 27.06 -8.54
CA ASN A 20 4.19 28.50 -8.35
C ASN A 20 3.66 29.31 -9.55
N LEU A 21 3.91 28.84 -10.78
CA LEU A 21 3.41 29.48 -12.01
C LEU A 21 1.89 29.36 -12.15
N ALA A 22 1.29 28.27 -11.66
CA ALA A 22 -0.15 28.08 -11.61
C ALA A 22 -0.83 28.91 -10.49
N GLY A 23 -0.07 29.64 -9.68
CA GLY A 23 -0.61 30.41 -8.55
C GLY A 23 -1.00 29.56 -7.33
N ILE A 24 -0.53 28.31 -7.26
CA ILE A 24 -0.78 27.40 -6.14
C ILE A 24 0.18 27.75 -5.00
N LYS A 25 -0.37 28.06 -3.81
CA LYS A 25 0.43 28.27 -2.60
C LYS A 25 0.90 26.92 -2.05
N VAL A 26 2.20 26.68 -2.10
CA VAL A 26 2.79 25.41 -1.64
C VAL A 26 3.44 25.58 -0.27
N THR A 27 2.97 24.83 0.72
CA THR A 27 3.64 24.65 2.02
C THR A 27 4.34 23.30 2.03
N ILE A 28 5.66 23.29 2.22
CA ILE A 28 6.46 22.06 2.22
C ILE A 28 6.69 21.64 3.68
N ILE A 29 6.28 20.43 4.03
CA ILE A 29 6.51 19.83 5.35
C ILE A 29 7.54 18.70 5.17
N HIS A 30 8.65 18.79 5.90
CA HIS A 30 9.65 17.74 5.95
C HIS A 30 9.43 16.89 7.21
N THR A 31 9.30 15.58 7.02
CA THR A 31 9.12 14.60 8.09
C THR A 31 10.40 13.78 8.23
N LYS A 32 10.85 13.54 9.46
CA LYS A 32 12.09 12.82 9.77
C LYS A 32 11.91 11.32 9.72
N ASP A 33 10.75 10.84 10.14
CA ASP A 33 10.43 9.43 10.22
C ASP A 33 8.97 9.15 9.81
N ALA A 34 8.62 7.86 9.79
CA ALA A 34 7.30 7.41 9.39
C ALA A 34 6.20 7.83 10.39
N ASP A 35 6.52 7.92 11.68
CA ASP A 35 5.54 8.22 12.73
C ASP A 35 5.17 9.70 12.70
N GLU A 36 6.16 10.59 12.50
CA GLU A 36 5.93 12.01 12.25
C GLU A 36 5.08 12.22 10.99
N MET A 37 5.33 11.44 9.93
CA MET A 37 4.54 11.50 8.70
C MET A 37 3.09 11.06 8.91
N GLU A 38 2.86 9.97 9.65
CA GLU A 38 1.53 9.52 10.03
C GLU A 38 0.81 10.55 10.91
N ALA A 39 1.52 11.16 11.87
CA ALA A 39 0.98 12.18 12.76
C ALA A 39 0.56 13.44 12.00
N VAL A 40 1.44 13.98 11.13
CA VAL A 40 1.12 15.15 10.29
C VAL A 40 -0.07 14.84 9.39
N ALA A 41 -0.05 13.71 8.67
CA ALA A 41 -1.14 13.34 7.77
C ALA A 41 -2.49 13.18 8.49
N SER A 42 -2.47 12.71 9.74
CA SER A 42 -3.69 12.57 10.53
C SER A 42 -4.25 13.90 11.03
N ALA A 43 -3.41 14.91 11.25
CA ALA A 43 -3.84 16.23 11.71
C ALA A 43 -4.51 17.06 10.59
N LEU A 44 -4.01 16.98 9.34
CA LEU A 44 -4.44 17.82 8.23
C LEU A 44 -5.96 17.80 7.97
N ASP A 45 -6.56 18.98 7.81
CA ASP A 45 -7.96 19.17 7.46
C ASP A 45 -8.16 20.20 6.33
N HIS A 46 -9.42 20.51 6.00
CA HIS A 46 -9.78 21.47 4.96
C HIS A 46 -9.52 22.93 5.34
N GLU A 47 -9.31 23.25 6.63
CA GLU A 47 -8.96 24.61 7.05
C GLU A 47 -7.47 24.87 6.76
N GLU A 48 -6.64 23.83 6.78
CA GLU A 48 -5.20 23.90 6.53
C GLU A 48 -4.81 23.74 5.06
N ALA A 49 -5.50 22.87 4.30
CA ALA A 49 -5.17 22.59 2.90
C ALA A 49 -6.36 22.12 2.04
N ASP A 50 -6.33 22.53 0.76
CA ASP A 50 -7.29 22.07 -0.26
C ASP A 50 -6.89 20.71 -0.87
N CYS A 51 -5.60 20.39 -0.85
CA CYS A 51 -5.06 19.10 -1.30
C CYS A 51 -3.74 18.75 -0.61
N LEU A 52 -3.37 17.48 -0.67
CA LEU A 52 -2.08 16.99 -0.17
C LEU A 52 -1.26 16.40 -1.31
N TYR A 53 -0.04 16.88 -1.50
CA TYR A 53 0.88 16.36 -2.51
C TYR A 53 2.04 15.60 -1.86
N VAL A 54 2.01 14.27 -1.94
CA VAL A 54 2.98 13.39 -1.26
C VAL A 54 4.23 13.23 -2.12
N VAL A 55 5.39 13.62 -1.60
CA VAL A 55 6.66 13.52 -2.33
C VAL A 55 7.47 12.32 -1.87
N GLY A 56 7.49 11.23 -2.65
CA GLY A 56 8.22 10.03 -2.26
C GLY A 56 7.94 8.78 -3.10
N GLY A 57 8.14 7.60 -2.51
CA GLY A 57 7.78 6.34 -3.15
C GLY A 57 6.41 5.83 -2.71
N ASP A 58 6.08 4.60 -3.07
CA ASP A 58 4.85 3.93 -2.61
C ASP A 58 4.80 3.80 -1.08
N GLY A 59 5.94 3.55 -0.43
CA GLY A 59 6.02 3.48 1.04
C GLY A 59 5.65 4.80 1.72
N THR A 60 6.11 5.94 1.17
CA THR A 60 5.74 7.28 1.66
C THR A 60 4.23 7.51 1.55
N LEU A 61 3.64 7.16 0.40
CA LEU A 61 2.18 7.23 0.23
C LEU A 61 1.46 6.31 1.22
N SER A 62 1.99 5.12 1.44
CA SER A 62 1.41 4.15 2.38
C SER A 62 1.41 4.70 3.81
N ARG A 63 2.47 5.36 4.27
CA ARG A 63 2.51 5.99 5.60
C ARG A 63 1.49 7.12 5.74
N VAL A 64 1.42 8.01 4.74
CA VAL A 64 0.40 9.08 4.72
C VAL A 64 -1.02 8.49 4.80
N LEU A 65 -1.34 7.50 3.95
CA LEU A 65 -2.65 6.84 3.96
C LEU A 65 -2.90 6.14 5.31
N THR A 66 -1.89 5.49 5.87
CA THR A 66 -2.00 4.82 7.18
C THR A 66 -2.34 5.80 8.29
N GLY A 67 -1.64 6.93 8.37
CA GLY A 67 -1.93 7.98 9.35
C GLY A 67 -3.34 8.53 9.21
N ILE A 68 -3.80 8.73 7.98
CA ILE A 68 -5.18 9.18 7.70
C ILE A 68 -6.19 8.12 8.10
N TYR A 69 -6.09 6.88 7.62
CA TYR A 69 -7.10 5.84 7.83
C TYR A 69 -7.14 5.30 9.27
N LYS A 70 -6.04 5.41 10.04
CA LYS A 70 -6.04 5.11 11.48
C LYS A 70 -6.95 6.06 12.26
N ASN A 71 -7.00 7.33 11.85
CA ASN A 71 -7.67 8.39 12.62
C ASN A 71 -8.99 8.87 11.97
N LYS A 72 -9.14 8.71 10.66
CA LYS A 72 -10.24 9.24 9.84
C LYS A 72 -10.76 8.15 8.89
N ASP A 73 -11.93 8.36 8.30
CA ASP A 73 -12.54 7.40 7.35
C ASP A 73 -12.12 7.65 5.89
N GLY A 74 -10.83 7.94 5.73
CA GLY A 74 -10.16 8.30 4.48
C GLY A 74 -9.78 9.78 4.39
N PRO A 75 -9.01 10.14 3.34
CA PRO A 75 -8.63 11.51 3.04
C PRO A 75 -9.86 12.42 2.84
N LEU A 76 -9.81 13.61 3.42
CA LEU A 76 -10.88 14.61 3.28
C LEU A 76 -10.77 15.37 1.96
N PHE A 77 -9.55 15.54 1.47
CA PHE A 77 -9.21 16.22 0.23
C PHE A 77 -8.49 15.26 -0.74
N PRO A 78 -8.41 15.60 -2.04
CA PRO A 78 -7.67 14.81 -3.01
C PRO A 78 -6.18 14.76 -2.70
N ILE A 79 -5.56 13.61 -2.97
CA ILE A 79 -4.12 13.38 -2.78
C ILE A 79 -3.42 13.34 -4.13
N GLY A 80 -2.36 14.12 -4.31
CA GLY A 80 -1.40 13.95 -5.41
C GLY A 80 -0.15 13.22 -4.93
N HIS A 81 0.60 12.63 -5.85
CA HIS A 81 1.82 11.91 -5.51
C HIS A 81 2.93 12.17 -6.52
N PHE A 82 4.08 12.62 -6.03
CA PHE A 82 5.30 12.70 -6.81
C PHE A 82 6.00 11.33 -6.81
N PRO A 83 6.13 10.67 -7.98
CA PRO A 83 6.67 9.31 -8.13
C PRO A 83 8.20 9.24 -7.96
N GLY A 84 8.70 9.60 -6.78
CA GLY A 84 10.12 9.61 -6.41
C GLY A 84 10.70 8.24 -6.05
N GLY A 85 9.88 7.19 -6.01
CA GLY A 85 10.33 5.83 -5.76
C GLY A 85 11.05 5.20 -6.95
N ASN A 86 11.81 4.13 -6.68
CA ASN A 86 12.55 3.42 -7.72
C ASN A 86 11.65 2.56 -8.62
N ASP A 87 10.60 1.98 -8.05
CA ASP A 87 9.78 0.96 -8.70
C ASP A 87 8.31 1.40 -8.87
N ASN A 88 7.82 2.36 -8.07
CA ASN A 88 6.49 3.01 -8.13
C ASN A 88 5.32 2.09 -8.53
N LYS A 89 5.29 0.85 -8.01
CA LYS A 89 4.33 -0.20 -8.37
C LYS A 89 2.89 0.27 -8.20
N GLY A 90 2.62 0.99 -7.12
CA GLY A 90 1.26 1.45 -6.77
C GLY A 90 0.69 2.43 -7.78
N ILE A 91 1.53 3.26 -8.39
CA ILE A 91 1.06 4.26 -9.36
C ILE A 91 1.16 3.71 -10.79
N LEU A 92 2.12 2.81 -11.03
CA LEU A 92 2.19 2.05 -12.27
C LEU A 92 0.92 1.23 -12.51
N SER A 93 0.33 0.63 -11.46
CA SER A 93 -0.95 -0.09 -11.58
C SER A 93 -2.14 0.82 -11.90
N LEU A 94 -2.10 2.08 -11.46
CA LEU A 94 -3.15 3.07 -11.71
C LEU A 94 -3.09 3.68 -13.11
N ARG A 95 -1.89 4.00 -13.60
CA ARG A 95 -1.65 4.73 -14.85
C ARG A 95 -0.37 4.25 -15.53
N ARG A 96 -0.39 3.00 -15.99
CA ARG A 96 0.76 2.36 -16.63
C ARG A 96 1.35 3.15 -17.80
N ASN A 97 0.49 3.72 -18.65
CA ASN A 97 0.88 4.54 -19.81
C ASN A 97 1.73 5.77 -19.45
N VAL A 98 1.56 6.34 -18.25
CA VAL A 98 2.30 7.53 -17.80
C VAL A 98 3.56 7.14 -17.02
N PHE A 99 3.45 6.15 -16.14
CA PHE A 99 4.50 5.85 -15.15
C PHE A 99 5.38 4.65 -15.51
N LYS A 100 5.32 4.15 -16.76
CA LYS A 100 6.11 2.98 -17.21
C LYS A 100 7.62 3.21 -17.21
N SER A 101 8.08 4.41 -17.57
CA SER A 101 9.50 4.73 -17.70
C SER A 101 10.02 5.35 -16.42
N HIS A 102 11.09 4.82 -15.83
CA HIS A 102 11.61 5.31 -14.54
C HIS A 102 12.53 6.54 -14.65
N ASP A 103 13.18 6.73 -15.80
CA ASP A 103 14.17 7.80 -16.03
C ASP A 103 13.62 8.96 -16.87
N ASP A 104 12.29 9.07 -16.97
CA ASP A 104 11.63 10.08 -17.78
C ASP A 104 11.14 11.26 -16.93
N VAL A 105 11.69 12.45 -17.13
CA VAL A 105 11.25 13.65 -16.39
C VAL A 105 9.76 13.96 -16.57
N ARG A 106 9.16 13.54 -17.70
CA ARG A 106 7.74 13.78 -18.00
C ARG A 106 6.85 13.20 -16.93
N LEU A 107 7.18 12.05 -16.34
CA LEU A 107 6.36 11.44 -15.29
C LEU A 107 6.20 12.34 -14.06
N TYR A 108 7.24 13.13 -13.72
CA TYR A 108 7.20 14.08 -12.62
C TYR A 108 6.29 15.25 -12.97
N CYS A 109 6.49 15.83 -14.16
CA CYS A 109 5.71 16.96 -14.65
C CYS A 109 4.23 16.58 -14.80
N GLU A 110 3.92 15.41 -15.35
CA GLU A 110 2.56 14.91 -15.52
C GLU A 110 1.84 14.72 -14.18
N SER A 111 2.55 14.24 -13.15
CA SER A 111 2.00 14.18 -11.78
C SER A 111 1.68 15.57 -11.23
N GLY A 112 2.55 16.56 -11.40
CA GLY A 112 2.29 17.94 -10.98
C GLY A 112 1.13 18.58 -11.76
N MET A 113 1.12 18.42 -13.07
CA MET A 113 0.07 18.96 -13.92
C MET A 113 -1.30 18.33 -13.64
N ALA A 114 -1.35 17.08 -13.17
CA ALA A 114 -2.61 16.47 -12.74
C ALA A 114 -3.28 17.21 -11.57
N VAL A 115 -2.49 17.87 -10.71
CA VAL A 115 -3.00 18.75 -9.66
C VAL A 115 -3.51 20.05 -10.26
N ILE A 116 -2.71 20.68 -11.14
CA ILE A 116 -3.03 21.98 -11.77
C ILE A 116 -4.31 21.89 -12.61
N GLU A 117 -4.51 20.78 -13.32
CA GLU A 117 -5.69 20.53 -14.16
C GLU A 117 -6.86 19.89 -13.40
N GLU A 118 -6.70 19.66 -12.10
CA GLU A 118 -7.68 18.97 -11.25
C GLU A 118 -8.15 17.62 -11.81
N THR A 119 -7.24 16.85 -12.42
CA THR A 119 -7.57 15.54 -12.98
C THR A 119 -7.61 14.50 -11.87
N VAL A 120 -8.80 14.34 -11.27
CA VAL A 120 -9.04 13.41 -10.17
C VAL A 120 -9.57 12.06 -10.67
N ALA A 121 -9.10 10.98 -10.06
CA ALA A 121 -9.70 9.66 -10.20
C ALA A 121 -9.88 8.98 -8.83
N PRO A 122 -10.95 8.19 -8.64
CA PRO A 122 -11.16 7.45 -7.41
C PRO A 122 -10.16 6.28 -7.33
N VAL A 123 -9.52 6.14 -6.18
CA VAL A 123 -8.58 5.06 -5.87
C VAL A 123 -9.04 4.34 -4.60
N PHE A 124 -8.90 3.01 -4.59
CA PHE A 124 -9.25 2.17 -3.46
C PHE A 124 -7.98 1.58 -2.87
N PRO A 125 -7.62 1.87 -1.61
CA PRO A 125 -6.49 1.25 -0.95
C PRO A 125 -6.85 -0.14 -0.42
N ILE A 126 -5.81 -0.93 -0.17
CA ILE A 126 -5.88 -2.15 0.63
C ILE A 126 -5.41 -1.84 2.06
N LYS A 127 -5.97 -2.57 3.03
CA LYS A 127 -5.52 -2.59 4.41
C LYS A 127 -4.73 -3.88 4.62
N CYS A 128 -3.51 -3.76 5.14
CA CYS A 128 -2.65 -4.88 5.50
C CYS A 128 -2.38 -4.82 6.99
N GLU A 129 -2.68 -5.90 7.70
CA GLU A 129 -2.39 -6.09 9.12
C GLU A 129 -1.45 -7.27 9.27
N ILE A 130 -0.33 -7.05 9.93
CA ILE A 130 0.67 -8.08 10.16
C ILE A 130 0.84 -8.20 11.67
N SER A 131 0.48 -9.36 12.19
CA SER A 131 0.66 -9.72 13.60
C SER A 131 1.96 -10.49 13.73
N ILE A 132 2.93 -9.94 14.47
CA ILE A 132 4.25 -10.52 14.69
C ILE A 132 4.39 -10.85 16.19
N PRO A 133 4.82 -12.06 16.56
CA PRO A 133 5.09 -12.38 17.96
C PRO A 133 6.31 -11.60 18.48
N VAL A 134 6.19 -10.99 19.65
CA VAL A 134 7.29 -10.25 20.28
C VAL A 134 7.98 -11.17 21.30
N LYS A 135 9.29 -11.37 21.17
CA LYS A 135 10.10 -12.04 22.20
C LYS A 135 10.22 -11.06 23.38
N ASN A 136 9.73 -11.45 24.56
CA ASN A 136 9.96 -10.66 25.77
C ASN A 136 11.47 -10.61 26.04
N GLU A 137 12.07 -9.42 26.08
CA GLU A 137 13.41 -9.26 26.66
C GLU A 137 13.31 -9.63 28.15
N PRO A 138 14.23 -10.45 28.69
CA PRO A 138 14.25 -10.71 30.12
C PRO A 138 14.57 -9.40 30.82
N THR A 139 13.57 -8.79 31.45
CA THR A 139 13.77 -7.69 32.39
C THR A 139 14.68 -8.20 33.51
N THR A 140 15.88 -7.63 33.62
CA THR A 140 16.73 -7.74 34.79
C THR A 140 16.10 -6.95 35.93
N ASP A 141 15.01 -7.46 36.48
CA ASP A 141 14.51 -7.04 37.77
C ASP A 141 14.38 -8.30 38.63
N ASP A 142 15.44 -8.52 39.41
CA ASP A 142 15.46 -9.45 40.53
C ASP A 142 14.40 -8.98 41.53
N ASN A 143 13.17 -9.50 41.42
CA ASN A 143 12.27 -9.56 42.56
C ASN A 143 11.42 -10.83 42.47
N GLU A 144 11.80 -11.79 43.30
CA GLU A 144 11.13 -13.05 43.57
C GLU A 144 9.69 -12.81 44.05
N HIS A 145 8.71 -12.92 43.15
CA HIS A 145 7.40 -13.45 43.50
C HIS A 145 6.82 -14.20 42.29
N LYS A 146 7.03 -15.52 42.30
CA LYS A 146 6.36 -16.48 41.43
C LYS A 146 4.90 -16.60 41.83
N GLU A 147 4.01 -16.13 40.99
CA GLU A 147 2.64 -16.65 40.87
C GLU A 147 2.34 -16.87 39.39
N ASP A 148 1.75 -18.02 39.10
CA ASP A 148 1.47 -18.57 37.79
C ASP A 148 0.65 -17.62 36.91
N LYS A 149 1.33 -16.78 36.13
CA LYS A 149 0.73 -16.13 34.96
C LYS A 149 1.13 -16.94 33.75
N GLU A 150 0.13 -17.56 33.11
CA GLU A 150 0.25 -18.09 31.76
C GLU A 150 1.02 -17.08 30.91
N ASN A 151 2.05 -17.54 30.20
CA ASN A 151 2.83 -16.71 29.29
C ASN A 151 1.89 -16.17 28.19
N GLU A 152 1.24 -15.03 28.42
CA GLU A 152 0.51 -14.31 27.38
C GLU A 152 1.54 -13.88 26.32
N GLU A 153 1.60 -14.63 25.21
CA GLU A 153 2.40 -14.27 24.05
C GLU A 153 1.89 -12.92 23.51
N LYS A 154 2.70 -11.87 23.64
CA LYS A 154 2.36 -10.55 23.10
C LYS A 154 2.62 -10.51 21.61
N PHE A 155 1.63 -10.04 20.85
CA PHE A 155 1.75 -9.79 19.42
C PHE A 155 1.80 -8.29 19.14
N GLU A 156 2.75 -7.87 18.32
CA GLU A 156 2.75 -6.53 17.74
C GLU A 156 1.96 -6.56 16.44
N VAL A 157 0.95 -5.70 16.32
CA VAL A 157 0.12 -5.59 15.12
C VAL A 157 0.54 -4.34 14.33
N LYS A 158 1.12 -4.56 13.16
CA LYS A 158 1.48 -3.50 12.22
C LYS A 158 0.38 -3.36 11.16
N THR A 159 -0.34 -2.25 11.19
CA THR A 159 -1.37 -1.90 10.20
C THR A 159 -0.84 -0.90 9.18
N LEU A 160 -0.98 -1.20 7.89
CA LEU A 160 -0.59 -0.35 6.77
C LEU A 160 -1.73 -0.25 5.75
N TYR A 161 -1.98 0.96 5.26
CA TYR A 161 -2.86 1.21 4.13
C TYR A 161 -2.01 1.52 2.90
N SER A 162 -2.29 0.89 1.76
CA SER A 162 -1.51 1.11 0.55
C SER A 162 -2.32 0.96 -0.73
N VAL A 163 -1.84 1.59 -1.80
CA VAL A 163 -2.42 1.45 -3.15
C VAL A 163 -1.86 0.22 -3.85
N SER A 164 -0.56 -0.04 -3.66
CA SER A 164 0.16 -1.21 -4.14
C SER A 164 -0.16 -2.47 -3.32
N GLY A 165 0.15 -3.62 -3.90
CA GLY A 165 0.03 -4.91 -3.24
C GLY A 165 1.10 -5.27 -2.21
N VAL A 166 1.07 -6.53 -1.80
CA VAL A 166 2.11 -7.21 -1.01
C VAL A 166 2.92 -8.12 -1.93
N ASN A 167 4.23 -8.16 -1.73
CA ASN A 167 5.14 -9.02 -2.47
C ASN A 167 6.03 -9.82 -1.51
N GLY A 168 6.36 -11.05 -1.88
CA GLY A 168 7.32 -11.90 -1.18
C GLY A 168 8.10 -12.76 -2.17
N GLY A 169 9.20 -13.35 -1.70
CA GLY A 169 10.02 -14.24 -2.52
C GLY A 169 11.30 -13.60 -3.05
N TRP A 170 11.87 -14.26 -4.06
CA TRP A 170 13.21 -13.99 -4.55
C TRP A 170 13.28 -12.74 -5.43
N PHE A 171 12.29 -12.52 -6.31
CA PHE A 171 12.31 -11.40 -7.27
C PHE A 171 12.30 -10.01 -6.59
N PRO A 172 11.42 -9.72 -5.61
CA PRO A 172 11.46 -8.45 -4.89
C PRO A 172 12.81 -8.18 -4.21
N MET A 173 13.45 -9.23 -3.68
CA MET A 173 14.77 -9.14 -3.06
C MET A 173 15.86 -8.77 -4.07
N VAL A 174 15.87 -9.40 -5.25
CA VAL A 174 16.83 -9.08 -6.31
C VAL A 174 16.67 -7.62 -6.74
N GLU A 175 15.44 -7.14 -6.90
CA GLU A 175 15.17 -5.75 -7.28
C GLU A 175 15.63 -4.72 -6.22
N GLU A 176 15.65 -5.11 -4.93
CA GLU A 176 16.25 -4.29 -3.87
C GLU A 176 17.78 -4.26 -4.00
N HIS A 177 18.43 -5.41 -4.20
CA HIS A 177 19.89 -5.51 -4.32
C HIS A 177 20.45 -4.82 -5.56
N LYS A 178 19.65 -4.73 -6.65
CA LYS A 178 19.97 -3.99 -7.87
C LYS A 178 20.50 -2.58 -7.58
N GLN A 179 19.97 -1.92 -6.54
CA GLN A 179 20.36 -0.55 -6.17
C GLN A 179 21.80 -0.44 -5.67
N LYS A 180 22.36 -1.51 -5.09
CA LYS A 180 23.75 -1.54 -4.60
C LYS A 180 24.76 -1.71 -5.75
N LEU A 181 24.31 -2.18 -6.91
CA LEU A 181 25.14 -2.51 -8.07
C LEU A 181 25.16 -1.39 -9.13
N TRP A 182 25.27 -0.15 -8.68
CA TRP A 182 25.23 1.05 -9.53
C TRP A 182 26.34 1.08 -10.61
N TYR A 183 27.47 0.40 -10.37
CA TYR A 183 28.62 0.36 -11.30
C TYR A 183 28.33 -0.38 -12.62
N PHE A 184 27.29 -1.23 -12.67
CA PHE A 184 26.94 -2.05 -13.84
C PHE A 184 25.97 -1.39 -14.84
N PHE A 185 25.72 -0.08 -14.69
CA PHE A 185 24.91 0.77 -15.59
C PHE A 185 23.66 0.05 -16.14
N GLY A 186 23.43 0.07 -17.46
CA GLY A 186 22.23 -0.49 -18.11
C GLY A 186 22.08 -2.02 -17.98
N THR A 187 23.15 -2.74 -17.63
CA THR A 187 23.11 -4.19 -17.42
C THR A 187 22.96 -4.60 -15.96
N LYS A 188 22.84 -3.63 -15.03
CA LYS A 188 22.80 -3.89 -13.59
C LYS A 188 21.75 -4.93 -13.20
N ARG A 189 20.55 -4.89 -13.81
CA ARG A 189 19.44 -5.79 -13.49
C ARG A 189 19.76 -7.23 -13.90
N TYR A 190 20.20 -7.46 -15.15
CA TYR A 190 20.65 -8.77 -15.63
C TYR A 190 21.76 -9.37 -14.77
N PHE A 191 22.76 -8.56 -14.41
CA PHE A 191 23.85 -8.99 -13.55
C PHE A 191 23.39 -9.30 -12.12
N THR A 192 22.46 -8.52 -11.57
CA THR A 192 21.91 -8.77 -10.23
C THR A 192 21.19 -10.11 -10.17
N TYR A 193 20.32 -10.42 -11.16
CA TYR A 193 19.67 -11.72 -11.24
C TYR A 193 20.67 -12.87 -11.30
N LEU A 194 21.72 -12.74 -12.12
CA LEU A 194 22.78 -13.75 -12.23
C LEU A 194 23.52 -13.94 -10.90
N TRP A 195 23.98 -12.85 -10.29
CA TRP A 195 24.78 -12.88 -9.07
C TRP A 195 23.99 -13.41 -7.86
N ASP A 196 22.77 -12.92 -7.67
CA ASP A 196 21.91 -13.39 -6.59
C ASP A 196 21.44 -14.82 -6.85
N GLY A 197 21.19 -15.23 -8.08
CA GLY A 197 20.79 -16.61 -8.39
C GLY A 197 21.92 -17.60 -8.09
N LEU A 198 23.17 -17.21 -8.34
CA LEU A 198 24.33 -18.06 -8.06
C LEU A 198 24.66 -18.13 -6.56
N LYS A 199 24.59 -17.01 -5.83
CA LYS A 199 25.07 -16.92 -4.43
C LYS A 199 23.98 -16.96 -3.37
N ARG A 200 22.76 -16.54 -3.71
CA ARG A 200 21.67 -16.19 -2.80
C ARG A 200 20.32 -16.63 -3.37
N PHE A 201 20.25 -17.84 -3.92
CA PHE A 201 18.96 -18.44 -4.25
C PHE A 201 18.34 -19.07 -2.97
N PRO A 202 17.10 -18.70 -2.58
CA PRO A 202 16.52 -19.06 -1.28
C PRO A 202 16.00 -20.48 -1.21
N GLY A 203 15.54 -21.00 -2.34
CA GLY A 203 14.44 -21.95 -2.36
C GLY A 203 13.07 -21.27 -2.25
N GLU A 204 12.07 -22.06 -1.91
CA GLU A 204 10.65 -21.68 -1.97
C GLU A 204 10.12 -21.17 -0.63
N ILE A 205 9.07 -20.36 -0.73
CA ILE A 205 8.18 -19.98 0.35
C ILE A 205 6.95 -20.87 0.25
N GLU A 206 6.50 -21.43 1.37
CA GLU A 206 5.23 -22.14 1.48
C GLU A 206 4.25 -21.32 2.32
N VAL A 207 3.02 -21.20 1.84
CA VAL A 207 1.96 -20.40 2.47
C VAL A 207 0.67 -21.19 2.56
N ASN A 208 -0.04 -20.98 3.67
CA ASN A 208 -1.41 -21.41 3.85
C ASN A 208 -2.30 -20.19 3.82
N VAL A 209 -3.30 -20.21 2.95
CA VAL A 209 -4.13 -19.04 2.67
C VAL A 209 -5.59 -19.37 2.82
N THR A 210 -6.27 -18.60 3.67
CA THR A 210 -7.73 -18.56 3.78
C THR A 210 -8.21 -17.23 3.18
N HIS A 211 -9.35 -17.25 2.51
CA HIS A 211 -9.84 -16.07 1.81
C HIS A 211 -11.36 -16.03 1.78
N THR A 212 -11.90 -14.85 1.50
CA THR A 212 -13.33 -14.69 1.21
C THR A 212 -13.57 -14.60 -0.28
N LYS A 213 -14.75 -15.05 -0.71
CA LYS A 213 -15.14 -14.99 -2.13
C LYS A 213 -15.09 -13.54 -2.64
N PHE A 214 -14.56 -13.38 -3.85
CA PHE A 214 -14.45 -12.08 -4.51
C PHE A 214 -15.82 -11.43 -4.71
N CYS A 215 -15.90 -10.12 -4.44
CA CYS A 215 -17.06 -9.33 -4.83
C CYS A 215 -16.62 -7.99 -5.45
N PRO A 216 -17.09 -7.64 -6.66
CA PRO A 216 -16.70 -6.40 -7.33
C PRO A 216 -17.27 -5.13 -6.67
N GLY A 217 -18.13 -5.27 -5.65
CA GLY A 217 -18.84 -4.17 -4.99
C GLY A 217 -20.35 -4.35 -5.11
N CYS A 218 -20.94 -5.14 -4.20
CA CYS A 218 -22.39 -5.32 -4.11
C CYS A 218 -22.99 -4.36 -3.08
N LYS A 219 -24.32 -4.37 -2.98
CA LYS A 219 -25.02 -3.56 -1.98
C LYS A 219 -24.57 -3.84 -0.54
N ARG A 220 -24.29 -5.10 -0.17
CA ARG A 220 -23.89 -5.50 1.19
C ARG A 220 -22.54 -4.88 1.58
N CYS A 221 -21.45 -5.23 0.89
CA CYS A 221 -20.12 -4.74 1.26
C CYS A 221 -19.99 -3.21 1.21
N LEU A 222 -20.73 -2.53 0.32
CA LEU A 222 -20.73 -1.07 0.28
C LEU A 222 -21.58 -0.46 1.40
N GLN A 223 -22.70 -1.10 1.78
CA GLN A 223 -23.49 -0.69 2.94
C GLN A 223 -22.74 -0.93 4.25
N ASP A 224 -22.05 -2.06 4.39
CA ASP A 224 -21.27 -2.39 5.58
C ASP A 224 -20.21 -1.31 5.86
N VAL A 225 -19.55 -0.82 4.81
CA VAL A 225 -18.64 0.33 4.90
C VAL A 225 -19.36 1.58 5.41
N VAL A 226 -20.56 1.89 4.90
CA VAL A 226 -21.33 3.06 5.34
C VAL A 226 -21.79 2.92 6.80
N VAL A 227 -22.24 1.73 7.19
CA VAL A 227 -22.68 1.43 8.57
C VAL A 227 -21.51 1.55 9.53
N ALA A 228 -20.34 0.97 9.20
CA ALA A 228 -19.12 1.08 9.99
C ALA A 228 -18.72 2.55 10.22
N LYS A 229 -18.85 3.42 9.20
CA LYS A 229 -18.61 4.87 9.33
C LYS A 229 -19.60 5.55 10.28
N ILE A 230 -20.87 5.15 10.25
CA ILE A 230 -21.90 5.72 11.14
C ILE A 230 -21.63 5.31 12.59
N GLU A 231 -21.29 4.04 12.83
CA GLU A 231 -20.98 3.52 14.17
C GLU A 231 -19.75 4.18 14.77
N LYS A 232 -18.67 4.32 14.00
CA LYS A 232 -17.45 5.02 14.43
C LYS A 232 -17.74 6.48 14.81
N LYS A 233 -18.52 7.22 14.01
CA LYS A 233 -18.95 8.59 14.34
C LYS A 233 -19.80 8.68 15.60
N LYS A 234 -20.62 7.66 15.91
CA LYS A 234 -21.37 7.61 17.17
C LYS A 234 -20.43 7.41 18.35
N PHE A 235 -19.51 6.46 18.23
CA PHE A 235 -18.49 6.18 19.25
C PHE A 235 -17.62 7.43 19.55
N GLU A 236 -17.14 8.12 18.52
CA GLU A 236 -16.35 9.36 18.66
C GLU A 236 -17.15 10.49 19.33
N ARG A 237 -18.45 10.63 19.04
CA ARG A 237 -19.33 11.60 19.71
C ARG A 237 -19.54 11.26 21.17
N GLU A 238 -19.68 9.99 21.51
CA GLU A 238 -19.83 9.53 22.89
C GLU A 238 -18.54 9.73 23.70
N GLN A 239 -17.37 9.48 23.09
CA GLN A 239 -16.07 9.70 23.72
C GLN A 239 -15.77 11.19 23.93
N ASN A 240 -16.06 12.04 22.93
CA ASN A 240 -15.92 13.49 23.07
C ASN A 240 -16.92 14.11 24.07
N ASN A 241 -18.10 13.50 24.25
CA ASN A 241 -19.05 13.91 25.29
C ASN A 241 -18.57 13.55 26.71
N ARG A 242 -17.72 12.53 26.86
CA ARG A 242 -17.11 12.17 28.16
C ARG A 242 -15.97 13.10 28.59
N SER A 243 -15.37 13.86 27.66
CA SER A 243 -14.28 14.82 27.93
C SER A 243 -14.72 16.29 28.03
N VAL A 244 -16.03 16.55 28.19
CA VAL A 244 -16.55 17.93 28.26
C VAL A 244 -16.15 18.57 29.59
N SER A 245 -15.12 19.41 29.53
CA SER A 245 -14.70 20.27 30.64
C SER A 245 -15.82 21.25 31.03
N TRP A 246 -16.11 21.31 32.32
CA TRP A 246 -17.16 22.09 32.98
C TRP A 246 -17.24 23.58 32.60
N TRP A 247 -16.14 24.18 32.13
CA TRP A 247 -16.08 25.57 31.68
C TRP A 247 -16.90 25.88 30.43
N ARG A 248 -17.24 24.86 29.60
CA ARG A 248 -18.11 25.05 28.42
C ARG A 248 -19.55 25.46 28.76
N ASN A 249 -20.04 25.10 29.96
CA ASN A 249 -21.34 25.56 30.46
C ASN A 249 -21.30 27.00 31.00
N LEU A 250 -20.10 27.53 31.29
CA LEU A 250 -19.90 28.86 31.86
C LEU A 250 -19.73 29.96 30.79
N PHE A 251 -19.16 29.62 29.63
CA PHE A 251 -18.93 30.61 28.55
C PHE A 251 -19.79 30.43 27.30
N GLY A 252 -20.62 29.38 27.25
CA GLY A 252 -21.42 29.05 26.06
C GLY A 252 -20.53 28.60 24.90
N SER A 253 -20.86 27.48 24.26
CA SER A 253 -20.19 27.14 23.01
C SER A 253 -20.57 28.18 21.97
N GLY A 254 -19.59 28.88 21.40
CA GLY A 254 -19.80 29.74 20.24
C GLY A 254 -20.59 28.97 19.18
N ARG A 255 -21.75 29.51 18.78
CA ARG A 255 -22.52 28.98 17.65
C ARG A 255 -21.58 28.98 16.44
N LYS A 256 -21.28 27.82 15.87
CA LYS A 256 -20.72 27.75 14.52
C LYS A 256 -21.77 28.34 13.58
N LEU A 257 -21.62 29.61 13.20
CA LEU A 257 -22.30 30.17 12.03
C LEU A 257 -21.76 29.42 10.81
N GLY A 258 -22.63 28.83 10.00
CA GLY A 258 -22.27 28.15 8.76
C GLY A 258 -22.64 26.67 8.67
N GLY A 259 -23.50 26.15 9.55
CA GLY A 259 -24.01 24.78 9.48
C GLY A 259 -25.15 24.58 8.48
N GLU A 260 -25.08 25.17 7.27
CA GLU A 260 -25.99 24.83 6.18
C GLU A 260 -25.16 24.43 4.96
N ASN A 261 -25.46 23.22 4.46
CA ASN A 261 -25.00 22.66 3.19
C ASN A 261 -23.51 22.26 3.10
N GLN A 262 -23.04 21.40 4.01
CA GLN A 262 -22.03 20.43 3.57
C GLN A 262 -22.71 19.42 2.65
N ASN A 263 -22.54 19.67 1.35
CA ASN A 263 -22.82 18.72 0.29
C ASN A 263 -22.28 17.34 0.70
N ILE A 264 -23.20 16.42 0.98
CA ILE A 264 -22.96 14.98 0.83
C ILE A 264 -22.22 14.82 -0.51
N PRO A 265 -21.05 14.15 -0.57
CA PRO A 265 -20.34 13.99 -1.84
C PRO A 265 -21.29 13.29 -2.82
N LYS A 266 -21.80 14.06 -3.78
CA LYS A 266 -22.66 13.61 -4.86
C LYS A 266 -21.81 12.78 -5.82
N SER A 267 -21.67 11.49 -5.54
CA SER A 267 -21.35 10.49 -6.57
C SER A 267 -21.82 9.09 -6.17
N PHE A 268 -23.09 8.95 -5.78
CA PHE A 268 -23.73 7.64 -5.85
C PHE A 268 -24.19 7.42 -7.29
N SER A 269 -23.54 6.48 -7.98
CA SER A 269 -24.06 5.92 -9.22
C SER A 269 -25.51 5.47 -8.98
N LYS A 270 -26.47 6.04 -9.73
CA LYS A 270 -27.90 5.69 -9.67
C LYS A 270 -28.22 4.30 -10.24
N GLU A 271 -27.21 3.44 -10.38
CA GLU A 271 -27.42 2.05 -10.79
C GLU A 271 -27.87 1.24 -9.58
N PRO A 272 -28.94 0.42 -9.70
CA PRO A 272 -29.34 -0.48 -8.64
C PRO A 272 -28.20 -1.47 -8.36
N LEU A 273 -27.62 -1.39 -7.16
CA LEU A 273 -26.60 -2.35 -6.73
C LEU A 273 -27.27 -3.71 -6.50
N VAL A 274 -26.85 -4.71 -7.27
CA VAL A 274 -27.27 -6.10 -7.08
C VAL A 274 -26.67 -6.62 -5.77
N VAL A 275 -27.44 -7.43 -5.05
CA VAL A 275 -26.95 -8.16 -3.87
C VAL A 275 -26.22 -9.39 -4.35
N ASN A 276 -24.94 -9.51 -4.04
CA ASN A 276 -24.22 -10.75 -4.22
C ASN A 276 -24.39 -11.60 -2.97
N GLU A 277 -25.00 -12.79 -3.11
CA GLU A 277 -25.24 -13.72 -2.00
C GLU A 277 -23.93 -14.30 -1.46
N GLU A 278 -22.92 -14.43 -2.31
CA GLU A 278 -21.60 -14.95 -1.94
C GLU A 278 -20.67 -13.91 -1.29
N CYS A 279 -21.10 -12.65 -1.22
CA CYS A 279 -20.28 -11.58 -0.68
C CYS A 279 -20.05 -11.76 0.82
N GLY A 280 -18.77 -11.83 1.22
CA GLY A 280 -18.37 -11.97 2.62
C GLY A 280 -18.39 -13.41 3.13
N LEU A 281 -18.77 -14.39 2.30
CA LEU A 281 -18.63 -15.79 2.66
C LEU A 281 -17.15 -16.19 2.64
N PRO A 282 -16.64 -16.84 3.70
CA PRO A 282 -15.34 -17.48 3.64
C PRO A 282 -15.36 -18.57 2.56
N SER A 283 -14.22 -18.77 1.92
CA SER A 283 -14.01 -19.95 1.09
C SER A 283 -13.85 -21.16 2.00
N ASP A 284 -14.46 -22.28 1.63
CA ASP A 284 -14.38 -23.53 2.38
C ASP A 284 -12.99 -24.19 2.26
N GLU A 285 -12.17 -23.73 1.30
CA GLU A 285 -10.87 -24.33 0.98
C GLU A 285 -9.71 -23.47 1.50
N CYS A 286 -8.85 -24.08 2.32
CA CYS A 286 -7.52 -23.54 2.62
C CYS A 286 -6.57 -23.89 1.48
N ILE A 287 -5.98 -22.88 0.85
CA ILE A 287 -5.05 -23.06 -0.26
C ILE A 287 -3.65 -23.16 0.31
N VAL A 288 -3.05 -24.34 0.16
CA VAL A 288 -1.64 -24.59 0.48
C VAL A 288 -0.85 -24.51 -0.83
N SER A 289 0.14 -23.63 -0.88
CA SER A 289 0.93 -23.44 -2.09
C SER A 289 2.37 -23.07 -1.79
N SER A 290 3.26 -23.41 -2.72
CA SER A 290 4.68 -23.12 -2.64
C SER A 290 5.16 -22.39 -3.90
N GLY A 291 6.19 -21.56 -3.75
CA GLY A 291 6.78 -20.87 -4.89
C GLY A 291 7.95 -19.96 -4.50
N ILE A 292 8.61 -19.41 -5.51
CA ILE A 292 9.72 -18.45 -5.33
C ILE A 292 9.28 -16.99 -5.48
N ASP A 293 8.03 -16.75 -5.90
CA ASP A 293 7.43 -15.43 -6.10
C ASP A 293 6.01 -15.43 -5.55
N LEU A 294 5.72 -14.50 -4.65
CA LEU A 294 4.42 -14.29 -4.03
C LEU A 294 3.98 -12.85 -4.30
N ILE A 295 2.78 -12.69 -4.86
CA ILE A 295 2.24 -11.38 -5.21
C ILE A 295 0.76 -11.34 -4.80
N ILE A 296 0.39 -10.30 -4.07
CA ILE A 296 -1.01 -10.02 -3.70
C ILE A 296 -1.31 -8.63 -4.22
N GLU A 297 -2.04 -8.53 -5.31
CA GLU A 297 -2.29 -7.26 -5.98
C GLU A 297 -3.62 -6.66 -5.61
N ASN A 298 -3.67 -5.33 -5.66
CA ASN A 298 -4.90 -4.56 -5.58
C ASN A 298 -5.47 -4.37 -6.99
N GLU A 299 -6.48 -5.16 -7.35
CA GLU A 299 -7.20 -5.02 -8.61
C GLU A 299 -8.34 -4.00 -8.43
N ILE A 300 -8.21 -2.85 -9.08
CA ILE A 300 -9.18 -1.76 -8.96
C ILE A 300 -10.22 -1.87 -10.06
N GLY A 301 -11.48 -2.01 -9.65
CA GLY A 301 -12.66 -1.96 -10.52
C GLY A 301 -13.42 -0.64 -10.39
N SER A 302 -14.53 -0.53 -11.13
CA SER A 302 -15.36 0.69 -11.14
C SER A 302 -16.14 0.94 -9.85
N LYS A 303 -16.50 -0.12 -9.12
CA LYS A 303 -17.35 -0.07 -7.91
C LYS A 303 -16.58 -0.39 -6.61
N GLY A 304 -15.31 -0.76 -6.71
CA GLY A 304 -14.50 -1.22 -5.59
C GLY A 304 -13.20 -1.85 -6.07
N ASN A 305 -12.40 -2.37 -5.14
CA ASN A 305 -11.21 -3.15 -5.43
C ASN A 305 -11.34 -4.60 -4.97
N GLY A 306 -10.54 -5.51 -5.52
CA GLY A 306 -10.34 -6.85 -4.99
C GLY A 306 -8.86 -7.19 -4.87
N LEU A 307 -8.58 -8.29 -4.18
CA LEU A 307 -7.25 -8.85 -4.06
C LEU A 307 -7.07 -9.92 -5.11
N ASN A 308 -5.94 -9.91 -5.82
CA ASN A 308 -5.53 -10.98 -6.71
C ASN A 308 -4.29 -11.65 -6.14
N PHE A 309 -4.43 -12.88 -5.67
CA PHE A 309 -3.34 -13.67 -5.10
C PHE A 309 -2.67 -14.50 -6.20
N LEU A 310 -1.35 -14.39 -6.30
CA LEU A 310 -0.51 -15.10 -7.26
C LEU A 310 0.70 -15.68 -6.53
N ILE A 311 0.95 -16.98 -6.74
CA ILE A 311 2.16 -17.64 -6.29
C ILE A 311 2.68 -18.55 -7.40
N GLY A 312 3.99 -18.51 -7.63
CA GLY A 312 4.59 -19.14 -8.80
C GLY A 312 6.01 -19.63 -8.61
N GLY A 313 6.43 -20.47 -9.55
CA GLY A 313 7.77 -21.06 -9.60
C GLY A 313 8.02 -22.15 -8.54
N SER A 314 7.01 -22.96 -8.22
CA SER A 314 7.20 -24.20 -7.45
C SER A 314 8.15 -25.14 -8.21
N GLY A 315 9.14 -25.70 -7.52
CA GLY A 315 10.17 -26.57 -8.08
C GLY A 315 11.24 -25.88 -8.92
N TYR A 316 11.22 -24.54 -9.04
CA TYR A 316 12.19 -23.84 -9.89
C TYR A 316 13.60 -23.95 -9.31
N ASN A 317 14.54 -24.32 -10.18
CA ASN A 317 15.96 -24.23 -9.83
C ASN A 317 16.49 -22.80 -10.06
N ARG A 318 17.70 -22.55 -9.54
CA ARG A 318 18.33 -21.21 -9.64
C ARG A 318 18.48 -20.70 -11.07
N PHE A 319 18.74 -21.58 -12.05
CA PHE A 319 18.95 -21.18 -13.44
C PHE A 319 17.64 -20.83 -14.13
N GLU A 320 16.57 -21.55 -13.82
CA GLU A 320 15.21 -21.22 -14.28
C GLU A 320 14.75 -19.89 -13.71
N ALA A 321 15.01 -19.63 -12.43
CA ALA A 321 14.72 -18.35 -11.80
C ALA A 321 15.51 -17.19 -12.45
N ILE A 322 16.82 -17.38 -12.71
CA ILE A 322 17.64 -16.40 -13.45
C ILE A 322 17.06 -16.13 -14.84
N LYS A 323 16.72 -17.18 -15.59
CA LYS A 323 16.15 -17.07 -16.93
C LYS A 323 14.83 -16.30 -16.91
N ASP A 324 13.96 -16.57 -15.94
CA ASP A 324 12.72 -15.81 -15.76
C ASP A 324 13.01 -14.34 -15.45
N GLY A 325 13.94 -14.05 -14.54
CA GLY A 325 14.37 -12.67 -14.24
C GLY A 325 14.91 -11.91 -15.45
N TRP A 326 15.66 -12.58 -16.33
CA TRP A 326 16.12 -12.02 -17.59
C TRP A 326 14.98 -11.78 -18.59
N ASN A 327 14.02 -12.69 -18.67
CA ASN A 327 12.81 -12.50 -19.49
C ASN A 327 12.02 -11.28 -19.02
N ARG A 328 11.78 -11.16 -17.71
CA ARG A 328 11.13 -9.99 -17.09
C ARG A 328 11.86 -8.69 -17.41
N THR A 329 13.20 -8.72 -17.37
CA THR A 329 14.03 -7.56 -17.71
C THR A 329 13.93 -7.21 -19.21
N SER A 330 13.85 -8.21 -20.08
CA SER A 330 13.80 -7.98 -21.53
C SER A 330 12.50 -7.35 -22.02
N THR A 331 11.38 -7.58 -21.30
CA THR A 331 10.08 -6.98 -21.62
C THR A 331 9.96 -5.50 -21.23
N GLY A 332 10.97 -4.95 -20.57
CA GLY A 332 11.07 -3.55 -20.18
C GLY A 332 11.08 -3.35 -18.67
N ASP A 333 10.68 -2.15 -18.26
CA ASP A 333 10.91 -1.68 -16.89
C ASP A 333 10.05 -2.35 -15.81
N ASP A 334 8.88 -2.88 -16.19
CA ASP A 334 8.02 -3.66 -15.29
C ASP A 334 8.48 -5.13 -15.23
N CYS A 335 9.27 -5.42 -14.20
CA CYS A 335 9.76 -6.75 -13.89
C CYS A 335 9.04 -7.40 -12.69
N PHE A 336 7.86 -6.89 -12.31
CA PHE A 336 7.19 -7.33 -11.09
C PHE A 336 6.45 -8.66 -11.25
N LYS A 337 6.03 -9.01 -12.47
CA LYS A 337 5.42 -10.31 -12.80
C LYS A 337 6.24 -11.09 -13.80
N SER A 338 6.13 -12.42 -13.76
CA SER A 338 6.66 -13.26 -14.84
C SER A 338 5.89 -12.98 -16.13
N VAL A 339 6.63 -13.03 -17.24
CA VAL A 339 6.08 -12.95 -18.61
C VAL A 339 5.36 -14.26 -18.98
N ASN A 340 5.71 -15.36 -18.34
CA ASN A 340 5.13 -16.66 -18.61
C ASN A 340 3.92 -16.90 -17.70
N GLU A 341 2.72 -16.95 -18.25
CA GLU A 341 1.49 -17.20 -17.48
C GLU A 341 1.55 -18.53 -16.71
N LYS A 342 2.20 -19.56 -17.28
CA LYS A 342 2.38 -20.87 -16.63
C LYS A 342 3.31 -20.84 -15.42
N PHE A 343 3.99 -19.73 -15.18
CA PHE A 343 4.84 -19.55 -14.00
C PHE A 343 3.99 -19.53 -12.72
N TYR A 344 2.81 -18.90 -12.78
CA TYR A 344 1.89 -18.82 -11.65
C TYR A 344 0.98 -20.04 -11.64
N ASN A 345 0.78 -20.62 -10.46
CA ASN A 345 -0.07 -21.79 -10.32
C ASN A 345 -1.54 -21.37 -10.46
N GLU A 346 -2.16 -21.70 -11.60
CA GLU A 346 -3.56 -21.36 -11.89
C GLU A 346 -4.52 -21.88 -10.82
N LYS A 347 -4.24 -23.03 -10.20
CA LYS A 347 -5.09 -23.60 -9.13
C LYS A 347 -4.96 -22.86 -7.81
N ALA A 348 -3.82 -22.23 -7.56
CA ALA A 348 -3.57 -21.45 -6.35
C ALA A 348 -3.83 -19.96 -6.53
N SER A 349 -4.07 -19.50 -7.77
CA SER A 349 -4.31 -18.10 -8.10
C SER A 349 -5.81 -17.82 -8.03
N PHE A 350 -6.21 -16.85 -7.22
CA PHE A 350 -7.62 -16.55 -7.02
C PHE A 350 -7.85 -15.06 -6.69
N LYS A 351 -9.10 -14.63 -6.86
CA LYS A 351 -9.55 -13.30 -6.44
C LYS A 351 -10.30 -13.39 -5.13
N ALA A 352 -10.10 -12.39 -4.26
CA ALA A 352 -10.74 -12.33 -2.95
C ALA A 352 -11.06 -10.90 -2.52
N ASN A 353 -11.89 -10.74 -1.48
CA ASN A 353 -12.05 -9.44 -0.80
C ASN A 353 -11.11 -9.33 0.39
N THR A 354 -11.01 -10.39 1.17
CA THR A 354 -10.08 -10.52 2.29
C THR A 354 -9.28 -11.80 2.13
N LEU A 355 -8.05 -11.75 2.59
CA LEU A 355 -7.10 -12.84 2.55
C LEU A 355 -6.32 -12.85 3.86
N GLU A 356 -6.23 -14.01 4.48
CA GLU A 356 -5.40 -14.25 5.65
C GLU A 356 -4.39 -15.33 5.28
N MET A 357 -3.10 -15.05 5.48
CA MET A 357 -2.04 -15.99 5.16
C MET A 357 -1.07 -16.19 6.32
N THR A 358 -0.62 -17.43 6.46
CA THR A 358 0.45 -17.84 7.36
C THR A 358 1.56 -18.49 6.55
N LEU A 359 2.82 -18.25 6.93
CA LEU A 359 3.97 -18.77 6.20
C LEU A 359 4.48 -20.03 6.90
N THR A 360 4.30 -21.19 6.29
CA THR A 360 4.70 -22.48 6.86
C THR A 360 6.19 -22.73 6.71
N LYS A 361 6.77 -22.23 5.62
CA LYS A 361 8.20 -22.36 5.31
C LYS A 361 8.73 -21.07 4.71
N MET A 362 9.81 -20.60 5.28
CA MET A 362 10.66 -19.56 4.69
C MET A 362 12.12 -20.02 4.71
N PRO A 363 12.93 -19.59 3.74
CA PRO A 363 14.37 -19.80 3.75
C PRO A 363 15.03 -19.22 5.01
N ASN A 364 15.93 -19.97 5.67
CA ASN A 364 16.54 -19.62 6.97
C ASN A 364 17.24 -18.24 7.04
N LYS A 365 17.54 -17.60 5.91
CA LYS A 365 18.17 -16.27 5.88
C LYS A 365 17.19 -15.15 5.57
N TRP A 366 15.94 -15.45 5.19
CA TRP A 366 14.97 -14.49 4.66
C TRP A 366 13.57 -14.72 5.22
N THR A 367 13.23 -13.87 6.18
CA THR A 367 11.95 -13.84 6.89
C THR A 367 11.17 -12.58 6.51
N GLN A 368 11.37 -12.04 5.30
CA GLN A 368 10.91 -10.70 4.94
C GLN A 368 9.87 -10.71 3.83
N ILE A 369 8.88 -9.84 3.97
CA ILE A 369 7.89 -9.51 2.95
C ILE A 369 7.90 -8.01 2.68
N TRP A 370 7.38 -7.60 1.52
CA TRP A 370 7.32 -6.20 1.12
C TRP A 370 5.86 -5.75 1.02
N VAL A 371 5.51 -4.71 1.78
CA VAL A 371 4.20 -4.04 1.71
C VAL A 371 4.46 -2.62 1.22
N ALA A 372 3.93 -2.27 0.05
CA ALA A 372 4.19 -0.97 -0.58
C ALA A 372 5.68 -0.59 -0.74
N GLY A 373 6.53 -1.60 -0.98
CA GLY A 373 7.97 -1.43 -1.08
C GLY A 373 8.68 -1.17 0.25
N GLU A 374 7.94 -1.13 1.38
CA GLU A 374 8.50 -1.22 2.71
C GLU A 374 8.74 -2.68 3.08
N LYS A 375 9.93 -2.94 3.61
CA LYS A 375 10.37 -4.26 4.01
C LYS A 375 9.94 -4.54 5.45
N ILE A 376 9.25 -5.65 5.65
CA ILE A 376 8.74 -6.07 6.96
C ILE A 376 9.37 -7.41 7.29
N ASP A 377 10.10 -7.44 8.39
CA ASP A 377 10.73 -8.64 8.91
C ASP A 377 9.75 -9.38 9.82
N LEU A 378 9.44 -10.62 9.47
CA LEU A 378 8.54 -11.50 10.22
C LEU A 378 9.27 -12.27 11.33
N THR A 379 10.58 -12.02 11.50
CA THR A 379 11.46 -12.64 12.50
C THR A 379 11.60 -14.17 12.32
N GLU A 380 12.38 -14.82 13.17
CA GLU A 380 12.53 -16.29 13.18
C GLU A 380 11.20 -17.01 13.45
N ASP A 381 10.24 -16.33 14.08
CA ASP A 381 8.92 -16.85 14.41
C ASP A 381 7.87 -16.60 13.30
N PHE A 382 8.32 -16.46 12.04
CA PHE A 382 7.47 -16.21 10.87
C PHE A 382 6.30 -17.19 10.72
N LYS A 383 6.41 -18.41 11.28
CA LYS A 383 5.33 -19.42 11.29
C LYS A 383 4.12 -19.00 12.11
N LYS A 384 4.33 -18.17 13.14
CA LYS A 384 3.29 -17.59 13.98
C LYS A 384 2.81 -16.24 13.46
N ALA A 385 3.52 -15.65 12.49
CA ALA A 385 3.12 -14.38 11.91
C ALA A 385 1.85 -14.57 11.06
N LEU A 386 0.84 -13.74 11.32
CA LEU A 386 -0.40 -13.71 10.55
C LEU A 386 -0.42 -12.45 9.70
N VAL A 387 -0.56 -12.61 8.38
CA VAL A 387 -0.71 -11.50 7.44
C VAL A 387 -2.14 -11.48 6.93
N LYS A 388 -2.89 -10.47 7.33
CA LYS A 388 -4.26 -10.21 6.89
C LYS A 388 -4.27 -9.04 5.92
N ILE A 389 -4.95 -9.23 4.79
CA ILE A 389 -5.08 -8.21 3.75
C ILE A 389 -6.55 -8.09 3.39
N GLU A 390 -7.03 -6.86 3.32
CA GLU A 390 -8.42 -6.53 3.03
C GLU A 390 -8.51 -5.46 1.95
N ALA A 391 -9.32 -5.73 0.92
CA ALA A 391 -9.78 -4.73 -0.02
C ALA A 391 -10.85 -3.86 0.65
N THR A 392 -10.47 -2.66 1.08
CA THR A 392 -11.29 -1.80 1.96
C THR A 392 -12.64 -1.38 1.37
N LYS A 393 -12.79 -1.40 0.04
CA LYS A 393 -13.90 -0.80 -0.72
C LYS A 393 -14.12 0.70 -0.41
N GLN A 394 -13.26 1.33 0.37
CA GLN A 394 -13.28 2.75 0.65
C GLN A 394 -12.48 3.44 -0.44
N LYS A 395 -13.10 4.41 -1.13
CA LYS A 395 -12.39 5.22 -2.12
C LYS A 395 -11.88 6.52 -1.50
N PHE A 396 -10.79 7.01 -2.07
CA PHE A 396 -10.36 8.39 -1.92
C PHE A 396 -10.02 8.96 -3.30
N ASP A 397 -10.03 10.28 -3.41
CA ASP A 397 -9.77 10.98 -4.64
C ASP A 397 -8.25 11.21 -4.79
N MET A 398 -7.69 10.82 -5.93
CA MET A 398 -6.27 10.98 -6.23
C MET A 398 -6.09 11.78 -7.52
N TYR A 399 -5.16 12.75 -7.53
CA TYR A 399 -4.76 13.40 -8.77
C TYR A 399 -3.94 12.43 -9.62
N LEU A 400 -4.50 12.04 -10.76
CA LEU A 400 -3.90 11.07 -11.66
C LEU A 400 -3.90 11.60 -13.10
N PRO A 401 -2.73 11.72 -13.74
CA PRO A 401 -2.66 12.13 -15.13
C PRO A 401 -3.37 11.13 -16.03
N LYS A 402 -3.95 11.61 -17.13
CA LYS A 402 -4.65 10.75 -18.10
C LYS A 402 -3.67 10.06 -19.04
N ASN A 403 -2.79 10.84 -19.65
CA ASN A 403 -1.78 10.43 -20.63
C ASN A 403 -0.56 11.34 -20.51
N ILE A 404 0.56 10.93 -21.11
CA ILE A 404 1.70 11.83 -21.34
C ILE A 404 1.27 12.86 -22.41
N ARG A 405 1.36 14.16 -22.11
CA ARG A 405 0.93 15.22 -23.04
C ARG A 405 1.86 15.37 -24.23
N LEU A 406 3.16 15.14 -24.03
CA LEU A 406 4.19 15.34 -25.04
C LEU A 406 4.87 14.01 -25.38
N ASP A 407 4.58 13.47 -26.56
CA ASP A 407 5.33 12.36 -27.10
C ASP A 407 6.57 12.86 -27.84
N LEU A 408 7.75 12.64 -27.24
CA LEU A 408 9.04 13.02 -27.83
C LEU A 408 9.32 12.32 -29.16
N SER A 409 8.63 11.23 -29.48
CA SER A 409 8.76 10.57 -30.79
C SER A 409 8.00 11.27 -31.91
N GLN A 410 7.13 12.23 -31.56
CA GLN A 410 6.31 13.01 -32.49
C GLN A 410 6.87 14.44 -32.72
N LEU A 411 7.94 14.81 -32.02
CA LEU A 411 8.74 16.01 -32.23
C LEU A 411 9.95 15.66 -33.10
#